data_AF-A0A349W066-F1
#
_entry.id   AF-A0A349W066-F1
#
_cell.length_a   1.000
_cell.length_b   1.000
_cell.length_c   1.000
_cell.angle_alpha   90.00
_cell.angle_beta   90.00
_cell.angle_gamma   90.00
#
_symmetry.space_group_name_H-M   'P 1'
#
loop_
_entity.id
_entity.type
_entity.pdbx_description
1 polymer ?
#
loop_
_entity_poly.entity_id
_entity_poly.type
_entity_poly.pdbx_seq_one_letter_code
_entity_poly.pdbx_strand_id
1 'polypeptide(L)'
;SGNVKVQVALPHKTDDGRDSIILAESSVSLAAGKRYTIHITDTAQQTKMVLNEEDLSRPDSTQARYRFTNLMPNVPSIDLYYGAAATGSATAIAIQDSLVAKDVKYLETSPYFQLNRIATRTWKIRKAGSPVTNGTVIASYSNAGAILDRRSYVVYALGYDGFTSTIMKPYVSFFLVR
;
A
#
# COMPACT_ATOMS: atom_id res chain seq x y z
N SER A 1 11.84 9.62 23.36
CA SER A 1 12.22 8.88 22.15
C SER A 1 13.02 7.67 22.57
N GLY A 2 13.09 6.62 21.76
CA GLY A 2 13.85 5.42 22.12
C GLY A 2 13.91 4.40 20.99
N ASN A 3 14.89 3.51 21.07
CA ASN A 3 14.98 2.36 20.18
C ASN A 3 14.22 1.18 20.82
N VAL A 4 13.23 0.65 20.12
CA VAL A 4 12.36 -0.42 20.62
C VAL A 4 12.58 -1.65 19.75
N LYS A 5 12.84 -2.80 20.37
CA LYS A 5 12.83 -4.08 19.67
C LYS A 5 11.39 -4.52 19.47
N VAL A 6 11.00 -4.72 18.23
CA VAL A 6 9.67 -5.23 17.85
C VAL A 6 9.86 -6.64 17.33
N GLN A 7 9.02 -7.56 17.83
CA GLN A 7 9.02 -8.95 17.43
C GLN A 7 7.60 -9.36 17.06
N VAL A 8 7.48 -10.15 16.00
CA VAL A 8 6.24 -10.82 15.63
C VAL A 8 6.49 -12.30 15.70
N ALA A 9 5.63 -12.97 16.46
CA ALA A 9 5.73 -14.37 16.74
C ALA A 9 4.40 -15.07 16.47
N LEU A 10 4.48 -16.34 16.11
CA LEU A 10 3.35 -17.25 16.11
C LEU A 10 3.43 -18.16 17.34
N PRO A 11 2.29 -18.50 17.96
CA PRO A 11 2.25 -19.54 18.96
C PRO A 11 2.84 -20.84 18.41
N HIS A 12 3.70 -21.48 19.19
CA HIS A 12 4.28 -22.76 18.78
C HIS A 12 3.27 -23.87 19.06
N LYS A 13 2.90 -24.62 18.00
CA LYS A 13 1.88 -25.67 18.11
C LYS A 13 2.40 -26.95 18.76
N THR A 14 3.70 -27.23 18.61
CA THR A 14 4.31 -28.46 19.13
C THR A 14 4.91 -28.16 20.49
N ASP A 15 4.58 -28.96 21.49
CA ASP A 15 5.15 -28.84 22.83
C ASP A 15 6.57 -29.43 22.85
N ASP A 16 7.55 -28.62 22.43
CA ASP A 16 8.99 -28.91 22.47
C ASP A 16 9.72 -28.03 23.49
N GLY A 17 8.98 -27.43 24.43
CA GLY A 17 9.49 -26.46 25.40
C GLY A 17 9.62 -25.03 24.85
N ARG A 18 9.30 -24.76 23.58
CA ARG A 18 9.16 -23.40 23.03
C ARG A 18 7.70 -22.97 23.05
N ASP A 19 7.46 -21.77 23.57
CA ASP A 19 6.13 -21.15 23.58
C ASP A 19 5.78 -20.48 22.23
N SER A 20 6.78 -19.88 21.57
CA SER A 20 6.55 -19.01 20.41
C SER A 20 7.67 -19.15 19.36
N ILE A 21 7.31 -19.09 18.08
CA ILE A 21 8.24 -18.97 16.95
C ILE A 21 8.28 -17.51 16.49
N ILE A 22 9.46 -16.87 16.53
CA ILE A 22 9.65 -15.53 15.98
C ILE A 22 9.66 -15.61 14.45
N LEU A 23 8.73 -14.90 13.81
CA LEU A 23 8.64 -14.76 12.36
C LEU A 23 9.45 -13.57 11.83
N ALA A 24 9.55 -12.51 12.62
CA ALA A 24 10.27 -11.30 12.25
C ALA A 24 10.65 -10.52 13.49
N GLU A 25 11.83 -9.90 13.45
CA GLU A 25 12.25 -8.96 14.46
C GLU A 25 13.02 -7.79 13.85
N SER A 26 12.87 -6.61 14.43
CA SER A 26 13.60 -5.41 14.05
C SER A 26 13.67 -4.43 15.21
N SER A 27 14.70 -3.59 15.20
CA SER A 27 14.82 -2.46 16.10
C SER A 27 14.35 -1.19 15.38
N VAL A 28 13.37 -0.50 15.97
CA VAL A 28 12.80 0.73 15.41
C VAL A 28 13.04 1.92 16.33
N SER A 29 13.43 3.04 15.73
CA SER A 29 13.61 4.30 16.46
C SER A 29 12.33 5.13 16.43
N LEU A 30 11.80 5.47 17.62
CA LEU A 30 10.55 6.19 17.77
C LEU A 30 10.77 7.56 18.43
N ALA A 31 10.21 8.61 17.83
CA ALA A 31 10.16 9.94 18.44
C ALA A 31 8.98 10.10 19.42
N ALA A 32 9.20 10.86 20.49
CA ALA A 32 8.15 11.14 21.48
C ALA A 32 7.00 11.95 20.88
N GLY A 33 5.75 11.66 21.30
CA GLY A 33 4.56 12.37 20.85
C GLY A 33 4.14 12.07 19.39
N LYS A 34 4.87 11.21 18.69
CA LYS A 34 4.54 10.74 17.33
C LYS A 34 3.79 9.42 17.38
N ARG A 35 3.09 9.11 16.30
CA ARG A 35 2.31 7.88 16.15
C ARG A 35 2.82 7.15 14.93
N TYR A 36 2.83 5.82 15.00
CA TYR A 36 3.44 5.01 13.96
C TYR A 36 2.59 3.78 13.67
N THR A 37 2.63 3.34 12.42
CA THR A 37 2.20 2.00 12.01
C THR A 37 3.40 1.22 11.55
N ILE A 38 3.54 -0.01 12.06
CA ILE A 38 4.48 -1.00 11.53
C ILE A 38 3.69 -1.96 10.68
N HIS A 39 4.03 -2.05 9.41
CA HIS A 39 3.47 -3.04 8.50
C HIS A 39 4.48 -4.16 8.26
N ILE A 40 4.00 -5.40 8.22
CA ILE A 40 4.82 -6.59 8.02
C ILE A 40 4.39 -7.23 6.72
N THR A 41 5.36 -7.55 5.86
CA THR A 41 5.08 -7.97 4.49
C THR A 41 6.07 -9.02 3.99
N ASP A 42 5.88 -9.41 2.73
CA ASP A 42 6.62 -10.45 2.00
C ASP A 42 6.28 -11.87 2.48
N THR A 43 7.14 -12.83 2.15
CA THR A 43 7.03 -14.24 2.50
C THR A 43 7.56 -14.52 3.90
N ALA A 44 7.14 -15.63 4.50
CA ALA A 44 7.64 -16.08 5.81
C ALA A 44 9.17 -16.30 5.84
N GLN A 45 9.80 -16.56 4.69
CA GLN A 45 11.26 -16.74 4.60
C GLN A 45 12.00 -15.41 4.45
N GLN A 46 11.34 -14.34 4.02
CA GLN A 46 11.95 -13.04 3.74
C GLN A 46 11.16 -11.88 4.35
N THR A 47 10.61 -12.07 5.55
CA THR A 47 9.73 -11.07 6.18
C THR A 47 10.37 -9.69 6.25
N LYS A 48 9.64 -8.67 5.81
CA LYS A 48 10.05 -7.26 5.84
C LYS A 48 9.15 -6.46 6.77
N MET A 49 9.70 -5.39 7.35
CA MET A 49 8.95 -4.42 8.15
C MET A 49 9.06 -3.03 7.54
N VAL A 50 7.93 -2.34 7.42
CA VAL A 50 7.86 -0.93 7.02
C VAL A 50 7.30 -0.14 8.19
N LEU A 51 8.10 0.78 8.72
CA LEU A 51 7.67 1.72 9.76
C LEU A 51 7.26 3.03 9.10
N ASN A 52 6.05 3.48 9.38
CA ASN A 52 5.56 4.76 8.91
C ASN A 52 5.11 5.64 10.07
N GLU A 53 5.52 6.91 10.08
CA GLU A 53 4.95 7.92 10.97
C GLU A 53 3.57 8.35 10.46
N GLU A 54 2.56 8.34 11.34
CA GLU A 54 1.19 8.71 11.03
C GLU A 54 0.89 10.17 11.34
N ASP A 55 0.35 10.86 10.33
CA ASP A 55 -0.32 12.13 10.55
C ASP A 55 -1.83 11.91 10.82
N LEU A 56 -2.26 12.28 12.03
CA LEU A 56 -3.66 12.22 12.46
C LEU A 56 -4.41 13.53 12.27
N SER A 57 -3.80 14.54 11.64
CA SER A 57 -4.49 15.77 11.30
C SER A 57 -5.66 15.48 10.36
N ARG A 58 -6.77 16.19 10.60
CA ARG A 58 -7.99 15.99 9.84
C ARG A 58 -7.84 16.67 8.47
N PRO A 59 -8.10 15.97 7.35
CA PRO A 59 -8.16 16.60 6.05
C PRO A 59 -9.30 17.64 5.96
N ASP A 60 -9.22 18.54 4.99
CA ASP A 60 -10.27 19.51 4.72
C ASP A 60 -11.58 18.82 4.26
N SER A 61 -12.71 19.53 4.39
CA SER A 61 -14.00 19.04 3.89
C SER A 61 -13.91 18.66 2.42
N THR A 62 -14.68 17.64 2.03
CA THR A 62 -14.80 17.10 0.67
C THR A 62 -13.62 16.28 0.18
N GLN A 63 -12.51 16.28 0.93
CA GLN A 63 -11.30 15.53 0.57
C GLN A 63 -11.03 14.36 1.52
N ALA A 64 -10.24 13.43 1.02
CA ALA A 64 -9.57 12.40 1.80
C ALA A 64 -8.07 12.50 1.56
N ARG A 65 -7.30 12.09 2.57
CA ARG A 65 -5.84 12.07 2.50
C ARG A 65 -5.36 10.64 2.38
N TYR A 66 -4.33 10.45 1.59
CA TYR A 66 -3.74 9.16 1.29
C TYR A 66 -2.24 9.28 1.36
N ARG A 67 -1.58 8.21 1.73
CA ARG A 67 -0.21 7.94 1.31
C ARG A 67 -0.16 6.54 0.75
N PHE A 68 0.83 6.27 -0.07
CA PHE A 68 0.95 4.99 -0.76
C PHE A 68 2.28 4.33 -0.44
N THR A 69 2.23 3.02 -0.16
CA THR A 69 3.40 2.19 0.10
C THR A 69 3.41 1.03 -0.88
N ASN A 70 4.54 0.84 -1.57
CA ASN A 70 4.72 -0.28 -2.49
C ASN A 70 5.24 -1.51 -1.73
N LEU A 71 4.44 -2.58 -1.69
CA LEU A 71 4.81 -3.86 -1.09
C LEU A 71 4.83 -4.99 -2.13
N MET A 72 4.96 -4.67 -3.43
CA MET A 72 5.12 -5.65 -4.50
C MET A 72 6.62 -5.97 -4.71
N PRO A 73 7.12 -7.14 -4.27
CA PRO A 73 8.56 -7.41 -4.24
C PRO A 73 9.19 -7.66 -5.61
N ASN A 74 8.39 -8.11 -6.60
CA ASN A 74 8.88 -8.43 -7.94
C ASN A 74 8.76 -7.27 -8.94
N VAL A 75 8.47 -6.06 -8.45
CA VAL A 75 8.43 -4.84 -9.27
C VAL A 75 9.34 -3.79 -8.64
N PRO A 76 10.43 -3.37 -9.32
CA PRO A 76 11.41 -2.44 -8.74
C PRO A 76 10.79 -1.13 -8.24
N SER A 77 9.90 -0.54 -9.04
CA SER A 77 9.11 0.65 -8.69
C SER A 77 7.81 0.71 -9.48
N ILE A 78 6.82 1.36 -8.89
CA ILE A 78 5.47 1.48 -9.44
C ILE A 78 4.93 2.91 -9.36
N ASP A 79 4.03 3.21 -10.29
CA ASP A 79 3.22 4.42 -10.30
C ASP A 79 1.79 4.08 -9.88
N LEU A 80 1.23 4.87 -8.97
CA LEU A 80 -0.17 4.79 -8.56
C LEU A 80 -0.99 5.84 -9.30
N TYR A 81 -2.09 5.39 -9.91
CA TYR A 81 -3.03 6.24 -10.62
C TYR A 81 -4.44 6.15 -10.00
N TYR A 82 -5.20 7.23 -10.17
CA TYR A 82 -6.60 7.31 -9.80
C TYR A 82 -7.43 7.88 -10.95
N GLY A 83 -8.31 7.06 -11.54
CA GLY A 83 -8.97 7.38 -12.80
C GLY A 83 -10.19 6.53 -13.11
N ALA A 84 -10.77 6.67 -14.30
CA ALA A 84 -11.88 5.82 -14.74
C ALA A 84 -11.45 4.35 -14.83
N ALA A 85 -12.38 3.40 -14.82
CA ALA A 85 -12.04 2.00 -14.97
C ALA A 85 -11.26 1.74 -16.29
N ALA A 86 -10.30 0.82 -16.27
CA ALA A 86 -9.55 0.41 -17.46
C ALA A 86 -10.38 -0.56 -18.33
N THR A 87 -11.49 -0.08 -18.88
CA THR A 87 -12.37 -0.86 -19.76
C THR A 87 -12.07 -0.52 -21.23
N GLY A 88 -12.00 -1.53 -22.10
CA GLY A 88 -11.74 -1.36 -23.53
C GLY A 88 -10.39 -1.91 -24.00
N SER A 89 -9.97 -1.50 -25.20
CA SER A 89 -8.73 -1.99 -25.84
C SER A 89 -7.50 -1.73 -24.96
N ALA A 90 -6.55 -2.67 -24.95
CA ALA A 90 -5.27 -2.53 -24.27
C ALA A 90 -4.46 -1.31 -24.78
N THR A 91 -4.64 -0.90 -26.03
CA THR A 91 -3.95 0.23 -26.64
C THR A 91 -4.64 1.58 -26.39
N ALA A 92 -5.83 1.59 -25.78
CA ALA A 92 -6.54 2.83 -25.51
C ALA A 92 -5.77 3.69 -24.49
N ILE A 93 -5.65 4.98 -24.79
CA ILE A 93 -5.05 5.98 -23.89
C ILE A 93 -6.02 6.23 -22.73
N ALA A 94 -5.53 6.10 -21.49
CA ALA A 94 -6.34 6.30 -20.30
C ALA A 94 -6.40 7.78 -19.89
N ILE A 95 -7.10 8.60 -20.68
CA ILE A 95 -7.13 10.08 -20.58
C ILE A 95 -7.59 10.59 -19.20
N GLN A 96 -8.39 9.81 -18.47
CA GLN A 96 -8.94 10.20 -17.16
C GLN A 96 -8.07 9.75 -15.97
N ASP A 97 -6.94 9.09 -16.22
CA ASP A 97 -6.04 8.65 -15.16
C ASP A 97 -5.18 9.81 -14.67
N SER A 98 -5.26 10.07 -13.37
CA SER A 98 -4.38 11.03 -12.70
C SER A 98 -3.28 10.28 -11.96
N LEU A 99 -2.02 10.62 -12.20
CA LEU A 99 -0.88 10.11 -11.43
C LEU A 99 -0.94 10.72 -10.02
N VAL A 100 -0.92 9.88 -8.99
CA VAL A 100 -1.03 10.31 -7.59
C VAL A 100 0.20 9.97 -6.75
N ALA A 101 0.95 8.94 -7.13
CA ALA A 101 2.28 8.66 -6.58
C ALA A 101 3.17 8.11 -7.70
N LYS A 102 4.40 8.61 -7.80
CA LYS A 102 5.33 8.32 -8.90
C LYS A 102 6.56 7.58 -8.39
N ASP A 103 7.01 6.59 -9.15
CA ASP A 103 8.28 5.88 -8.98
C ASP A 103 8.51 5.37 -7.54
N VAL A 104 7.46 4.82 -6.92
CA VAL A 104 7.53 4.33 -5.55
C VAL A 104 8.19 2.96 -5.54
N LYS A 105 9.40 2.88 -4.99
CA LYS A 105 10.20 1.65 -4.97
C LYS A 105 9.65 0.64 -3.97
N TYR A 106 10.04 -0.62 -4.12
CA TYR A 106 9.67 -1.65 -3.14
C TYR A 106 10.08 -1.25 -1.72
N LEU A 107 9.14 -1.36 -0.77
CA LEU A 107 9.19 -0.92 0.64
C LEU A 107 9.26 0.59 0.86
N GLU A 108 9.12 1.40 -0.20
CA GLU A 108 9.04 2.85 -0.08
C GLU A 108 7.61 3.32 0.17
N THR A 109 7.48 4.38 0.97
CA THR A 109 6.22 5.10 1.21
C THR A 109 6.32 6.50 0.61
N SER A 110 5.38 6.84 -0.26
CA SER A 110 5.22 8.18 -0.83
C SER A 110 4.80 9.23 0.23
N PRO A 111 5.03 10.52 -0.04
CA PRO A 111 4.41 11.60 0.71
C PRO A 111 2.88 11.51 0.70
N TYR A 112 2.24 12.18 1.66
CA TYR A 112 0.79 12.30 1.66
C TYR A 112 0.31 13.12 0.45
N PHE A 113 -0.79 12.68 -0.15
CA PHE A 113 -1.54 13.38 -1.19
C PHE A 113 -3.03 13.43 -0.83
N GLN A 114 -3.74 14.43 -1.36
CA GLN A 114 -5.17 14.61 -1.14
C GLN A 114 -5.92 14.44 -2.45
N LEU A 115 -7.08 13.78 -2.37
CA LEU A 115 -7.94 13.56 -3.53
C LEU A 115 -9.39 13.96 -3.22
N ASN A 116 -10.06 14.43 -4.27
CA ASN A 116 -11.51 14.56 -4.27
C ASN A 116 -12.16 13.18 -4.30
N ARG A 117 -13.21 13.03 -3.50
CA ARG A 117 -13.89 11.76 -3.26
C ARG A 117 -14.87 11.45 -4.40
N ILE A 118 -14.39 10.76 -5.43
CA ILE A 118 -15.18 10.41 -6.62
C ILE A 118 -15.40 8.90 -6.67
N ALA A 119 -16.61 8.43 -6.36
CA ALA A 119 -16.95 7.01 -6.23
C ALA A 119 -16.82 6.19 -7.53
N THR A 120 -16.87 6.85 -8.69
CA THR A 120 -16.75 6.18 -9.99
C THR A 120 -15.30 5.95 -10.43
N ARG A 121 -14.31 6.42 -9.65
CA ARG A 121 -12.89 6.23 -9.96
C ARG A 121 -12.35 4.94 -9.36
N THR A 122 -11.30 4.45 -9.99
CA THR A 122 -10.58 3.22 -9.71
C THR A 122 -9.11 3.53 -9.47
N TRP A 123 -8.51 2.76 -8.56
CA TRP A 123 -7.09 2.78 -8.30
C TRP A 123 -6.39 1.83 -9.25
N LYS A 124 -5.28 2.28 -9.83
CA LYS A 124 -4.52 1.50 -10.79
C LYS A 124 -3.04 1.56 -10.49
N ILE A 125 -2.38 0.42 -10.65
CA ILE A 125 -0.93 0.31 -10.56
C ILE A 125 -0.36 0.11 -11.96
N ARG A 126 0.74 0.79 -12.26
CA ARG A 126 1.58 0.54 -13.43
C ARG A 126 3.03 0.41 -13.00
N LYS A 127 3.86 -0.30 -13.78
CA LYS A 127 5.32 -0.21 -13.61
C LYS A 127 5.75 1.23 -13.85
N ALA A 128 6.69 1.74 -13.05
CA ALA A 128 7.11 3.13 -13.16
C ALA A 128 7.53 3.51 -14.59
N GLY A 129 7.03 4.64 -15.08
CA GLY A 129 7.35 5.15 -16.42
C GLY A 129 6.69 4.42 -17.59
N SER A 130 5.80 3.46 -17.33
CA SER A 130 5.03 2.80 -18.39
C SER A 130 4.08 3.79 -19.08
N PRO A 131 3.80 3.62 -20.39
CA PRO A 131 2.76 4.38 -21.08
C PRO A 131 1.40 4.34 -20.35
N VAL A 132 0.66 5.45 -20.34
CA VAL A 132 -0.64 5.55 -19.67
C VAL A 132 -1.76 4.99 -20.58
N THR A 133 -1.72 3.68 -20.79
CA THR A 133 -2.74 2.92 -21.54
C THR A 133 -3.42 1.89 -20.64
N ASN A 134 -4.47 1.23 -21.15
CA ASN A 134 -5.14 0.15 -20.43
C ASN A 134 -4.26 -1.11 -20.29
N GLY A 135 -3.43 -1.41 -21.29
CA GLY A 135 -2.59 -2.62 -21.33
C GLY A 135 -1.41 -2.61 -20.38
N THR A 136 -1.03 -1.44 -19.84
CA THR A 136 0.08 -1.30 -18.88
C THR A 136 -0.37 -1.37 -17.42
N VAL A 137 -1.68 -1.49 -17.18
CA VAL A 137 -2.25 -1.63 -15.84
C VAL A 137 -1.97 -3.04 -15.32
N ILE A 138 -1.16 -3.14 -14.26
CA ILE A 138 -0.85 -4.44 -13.62
C ILE A 138 -1.86 -4.79 -12.52
N ALA A 139 -2.54 -3.79 -11.97
CA ALA A 139 -3.61 -3.96 -10.99
C ALA A 139 -4.67 -2.87 -11.15
N SER A 140 -5.95 -3.22 -11.00
CA SER A 140 -7.07 -2.26 -10.95
C SER A 140 -8.01 -2.63 -9.81
N TYR A 141 -8.41 -1.65 -9.01
CA TYR A 141 -9.24 -1.88 -7.83
C TYR A 141 -10.22 -0.73 -7.57
N SER A 142 -11.49 -1.07 -7.42
CA SER A 142 -12.55 -0.14 -7.02
C SER A 142 -12.84 -0.30 -5.54
N ASN A 143 -12.91 0.81 -4.79
CA ASN A 143 -13.29 0.77 -3.38
C ASN A 143 -14.03 2.04 -2.95
N ALA A 144 -15.36 1.94 -2.83
CA ALA A 144 -16.19 3.05 -2.36
C ALA A 144 -16.01 3.35 -0.85
N GLY A 145 -15.52 2.41 -0.05
CA GLY A 145 -15.24 2.59 1.39
C GLY A 145 -13.94 3.33 1.68
N ALA A 146 -13.06 3.48 0.68
CA ALA A 146 -11.78 4.17 0.81
C ALA A 146 -11.83 5.65 0.42
N ILE A 147 -13.02 6.23 0.26
CA ILE A 147 -13.24 7.61 -0.19
C ILE A 147 -14.19 8.38 0.73
N LEU A 148 -14.13 8.11 2.03
CA LEU A 148 -14.98 8.76 3.03
C LEU A 148 -14.46 10.16 3.39
N ASP A 149 -15.38 11.05 3.77
CA ASP A 149 -15.05 12.45 4.07
C ASP A 149 -14.08 12.58 5.23
N ARG A 150 -13.03 13.40 5.03
CA ARG A 150 -12.09 13.80 6.08
C ARG A 150 -11.42 12.60 6.77
N ARG A 151 -11.13 11.55 5.99
CA ARG A 151 -10.39 10.36 6.43
C ARG A 151 -8.98 10.34 5.88
N SER A 152 -8.09 9.69 6.61
CA SER A 152 -6.70 9.46 6.23
C SER A 152 -6.45 7.96 6.06
N TYR A 153 -5.88 7.58 4.92
CA TYR A 153 -5.61 6.18 4.59
C TYR A 153 -4.15 5.94 4.20
N VAL A 154 -3.69 4.72 4.44
CA VAL A 154 -2.51 4.15 3.79
C VAL A 154 -2.99 3.19 2.71
N VAL A 155 -2.53 3.41 1.49
CA VAL A 155 -2.76 2.53 0.36
C VAL A 155 -1.56 1.61 0.24
N TYR A 156 -1.77 0.30 0.25
CA TYR A 156 -0.73 -0.70 0.08
C TYR A 156 -0.89 -1.39 -1.27
N ALA A 157 0.15 -1.37 -2.11
CA ALA A 157 0.21 -2.27 -3.27
C ALA A 157 0.72 -3.64 -2.83
N LEU A 158 -0.08 -4.68 -3.05
CA LEU A 158 0.19 -6.04 -2.60
C LEU A 158 0.13 -7.01 -3.79
N GLY A 159 0.67 -8.22 -3.59
CA GLY A 159 0.73 -9.25 -4.61
C GLY A 159 1.98 -9.15 -5.50
N TYR A 160 1.99 -9.93 -6.57
CA TYR A 160 3.15 -10.12 -7.44
C TYR A 160 2.74 -9.89 -8.89
N ASP A 161 3.47 -9.04 -9.62
CA ASP A 161 3.22 -8.82 -11.05
C ASP A 161 3.30 -10.12 -11.84
N GLY A 162 2.39 -10.31 -12.80
CA GLY A 162 2.25 -11.53 -13.60
C GLY A 162 1.52 -12.70 -12.91
N PHE A 163 1.21 -12.62 -11.61
CA PHE A 163 0.46 -13.67 -10.92
C PHE A 163 -1.06 -13.46 -11.06
N THR A 164 -1.80 -14.56 -11.22
CA THR A 164 -3.26 -14.55 -11.42
C THR A 164 -4.05 -15.24 -10.32
N SER A 165 -3.38 -16.00 -9.44
CA SER A 165 -4.05 -16.67 -8.32
C SER A 165 -4.64 -15.64 -7.35
N THR A 166 -5.83 -15.93 -6.80
CA THR A 166 -6.58 -14.96 -5.98
C THR A 166 -5.77 -14.40 -4.80
N ILE A 167 -4.87 -15.21 -4.23
CA ILE A 167 -4.06 -14.85 -3.06
C ILE A 167 -2.76 -14.10 -3.40
N MET A 168 -2.29 -14.14 -4.66
CA MET A 168 -1.02 -13.53 -5.06
C MET A 168 -1.16 -12.50 -6.18
N LYS A 169 -2.32 -12.40 -6.83
CA LYS A 169 -2.56 -11.40 -7.87
C LYS A 169 -2.35 -9.99 -7.32
N PRO A 170 -1.87 -9.03 -8.14
CA PRO A 170 -1.72 -7.65 -7.73
C PRO A 170 -3.06 -7.00 -7.32
N TYR A 171 -3.05 -6.25 -6.21
CA TYR A 171 -4.19 -5.43 -5.78
C TYR A 171 -3.73 -4.28 -4.87
N VAL A 172 -4.65 -3.35 -4.58
CA VAL A 172 -4.44 -2.35 -3.52
C VAL A 172 -5.31 -2.65 -2.31
N SER A 173 -4.74 -2.46 -1.12
CA SER A 173 -5.44 -2.52 0.17
C SER A 173 -5.42 -1.16 0.84
N PHE A 174 -6.43 -0.87 1.66
CA PHE A 174 -6.58 0.39 2.37
C PHE A 174 -6.59 0.15 3.87
N PHE A 175 -5.69 0.82 4.57
CA PHE A 175 -5.67 0.87 6.02
C PHE A 175 -6.14 2.25 6.48
N LEU A 176 -7.21 2.28 7.28
CA LEU A 176 -7.73 3.51 7.85
C LEU A 176 -6.83 3.95 9.01
N VAL A 177 -6.22 5.13 8.87
CA VAL A 177 -5.44 5.76 9.93
C VAL A 177 -6.35 6.56 10.86
N ARG A 178 -7.31 7.30 10.27
CA ARG A 178 -8.28 8.13 10.99
C ARG A 178 -9.53 8.38 10.16
#